data_AF-Q6MJ63-F1
#
_entry.id   AF-Q6MJ63-F1
#
_cell.length_a   1.000
_cell.length_b   1.000
_cell.length_c   1.000
_cell.angle_alpha   90.00
_cell.angle_beta   90.00
_cell.angle_gamma   90.00
#
_symmetry.space_group_name_H-M   'P 1'
#
loop_
_entity.id
_entity.type
_entity.pdbx_description
1 polymer ?
#
loop_
_entity_poly.entity_id
_entity_poly.type
_entity_poly.pdbx_seq_one_letter_code
_entity_poly.pdbx_strand_id
1 'polypeptide(L)'
;MKQNVEICSGCIARSTESRADSAVESRKLFLAEVQEALKARRPDVEWNLRTVSCMRLCPENRLSIVVLNRMGMTRGSSVESIVEDILIRIDRP
;
A
#
# COMPACT_ATOMS: atom_id res chain seq x y z
N MET A 1 -18.66 0.63 -2.83
CA MET A 1 -18.23 0.78 -1.42
C MET A 1 -16.87 1.48 -1.41
N LYS A 2 -16.65 2.51 -0.59
CA LYS A 2 -15.38 3.25 -0.58
C LYS A 2 -14.41 2.69 0.46
N GLN A 3 -13.17 2.45 0.07
CA GLN A 3 -12.11 1.92 0.94
C GLN A 3 -10.92 2.87 0.97
N ASN A 4 -10.56 3.32 2.18
CA ASN A 4 -9.39 4.15 2.40
C ASN A 4 -8.21 3.26 2.82
N VAL A 5 -7.10 3.37 2.09
CA VAL A 5 -5.86 2.67 2.38
C VAL A 5 -4.75 3.68 2.57
N GLU A 6 -4.08 3.62 3.70
CA GLU A 6 -2.92 4.46 3.98
C GLU A 6 -1.66 3.61 3.99
N ILE A 7 -0.62 4.07 3.30
CA ILE A 7 0.67 3.38 3.22
C ILE A 7 1.76 4.29 3.75
N CYS A 8 2.61 3.77 4.63
CA CYS A 8 3.73 4.50 5.18
C CYS A 8 4.73 4.89 4.07
N SER A 9 4.87 6.19 3.81
CA SER A 9 5.80 6.73 2.81
C SER A 9 7.26 6.32 3.05
N GLY A 10 7.66 6.21 4.31
CA GLY A 10 9.00 5.78 4.71
C GLY A 10 9.26 4.30 4.44
N CYS A 11 8.24 3.45 4.57
CA CYS A 11 8.38 2.02 4.23
C CYS A 11 8.48 1.84 2.71
N ILE A 12 7.74 2.60 1.91
CA ILE A 12 7.84 2.55 0.44
C ILE A 12 9.29 2.83 0.02
N ALA A 13 9.87 3.92 0.51
CA ALA A 13 11.23 4.32 0.16
C ALA A 13 12.32 3.31 0.58
N ARG A 14 12.07 2.46 1.58
CA ARG A 14 13.06 1.52 2.13
C ARG A 14 12.88 0.08 1.66
N SER A 15 11.64 -0.33 1.44
CA SER A 15 11.28 -1.73 1.26
C SER A 15 10.85 -2.05 -0.18
N THR A 16 10.69 -1.06 -1.05
CA THR A 16 10.24 -1.25 -2.44
C THR A 16 11.33 -0.83 -3.42
N GLU A 17 11.38 -1.49 -4.57
CA GLU A 17 12.30 -1.13 -5.65
C GLU A 17 11.99 0.28 -6.16
N SER A 18 13.00 1.03 -6.63
CA SER A 18 12.70 2.33 -7.20
C SER A 18 12.13 2.19 -8.62
N ARG A 19 11.03 2.91 -8.90
CA ARG A 19 10.43 3.00 -10.25
C ARG A 19 10.92 4.21 -11.06
N ALA A 20 11.58 5.17 -10.41
CA ALA A 20 12.06 6.40 -11.04
C ALA A 20 13.26 6.97 -10.28
N ASP A 21 13.96 7.93 -10.89
CA ASP A 21 15.11 8.62 -10.28
C ASP A 21 14.72 9.50 -9.09
N SER A 22 13.49 10.05 -9.12
CA SER A 22 12.95 10.85 -8.03
C SER A 22 12.17 9.98 -7.05
N ALA A 23 12.47 10.10 -5.75
CA ALA A 23 11.74 9.43 -4.69
C ALA A 23 10.25 9.81 -4.63
N VAL A 24 9.90 11.01 -5.12
CA VAL A 24 8.50 11.47 -5.20
C VAL A 24 7.78 10.76 -6.35
N GLU A 25 8.39 10.72 -7.53
CA GLU A 25 7.81 10.06 -8.71
C GLU A 25 7.75 8.54 -8.53
N SER A 26 8.82 7.94 -8.00
CA SER A 26 8.89 6.51 -7.68
C SER A 26 7.73 6.10 -6.76
N ARG A 27 7.41 6.94 -5.77
CA ARG A 27 6.27 6.73 -4.87
C ARG A 27 4.91 6.88 -5.58
N LYS A 28 4.75 7.88 -6.45
CA LYS A 28 3.50 8.06 -7.22
C LYS A 28 3.24 6.86 -8.13
N LEU A 29 4.27 6.41 -8.85
CA LEU A 29 4.19 5.23 -9.72
C LEU A 29 3.83 3.98 -8.92
N PHE A 30 4.50 3.77 -7.79
CA PHE A 30 4.18 2.65 -6.90
C PHE A 30 2.72 2.67 -6.41
N LEU A 31 2.20 3.82 -5.97
CA LEU A 31 0.78 3.90 -5.56
C LEU A 31 -0.17 3.64 -6.72
N ALA A 32 0.18 4.12 -7.93
CA ALA A 32 -0.60 3.85 -9.13
C ALA A 32 -0.62 2.35 -9.46
N GLU A 33 0.52 1.65 -9.37
CA GLU A 33 0.60 0.19 -9.55
C GLU A 33 -0.31 -0.56 -8.57
N VAL A 34 -0.25 -0.21 -7.28
CA VAL A 34 -1.10 -0.85 -6.25
C VAL A 34 -2.58 -0.54 -6.51
N GLN A 35 -2.90 0.70 -6.87
CA GLN A 35 -4.29 1.10 -7.14
C GLN A 35 -4.87 0.38 -8.36
N GLU A 36 -4.12 0.27 -9.46
CA GLU A 36 -4.56 -0.44 -10.65
C GLU A 36 -4.71 -1.94 -10.38
N ALA A 37 -3.79 -2.55 -9.62
CA ALA A 37 -3.91 -3.94 -9.20
C ALA A 37 -5.15 -4.18 -8.31
N LEU A 38 -5.46 -3.26 -7.39
CA LEU A 38 -6.68 -3.34 -6.56
C LEU A 38 -7.95 -3.21 -7.40
N LYS A 39 -8.02 -2.24 -8.33
CA LYS A 39 -9.16 -2.08 -9.24
C LYS A 39 -9.36 -3.31 -10.12
N ALA A 40 -8.28 -3.92 -10.60
CA ALA A 40 -8.36 -5.13 -11.42
C ALA A 40 -8.95 -6.32 -10.64
N ARG A 41 -8.60 -6.48 -9.35
CA ARG A 41 -9.11 -7.57 -8.51
C ARG A 41 -10.49 -7.30 -7.91
N ARG A 42 -10.82 -6.04 -7.63
CA ARG A 42 -12.09 -5.61 -7.01
C ARG A 42 -12.58 -4.31 -7.66
N PRO A 43 -13.19 -4.39 -8.86
CA PRO A 43 -13.72 -3.24 -9.56
C PRO A 43 -14.99 -2.65 -8.90
N ASP A 44 -15.61 -3.40 -7.99
CA ASP A 44 -16.79 -3.00 -7.20
C ASP A 44 -16.47 -2.00 -6.06
N VAL A 45 -15.18 -1.82 -5.76
CA VAL A 45 -14.70 -0.99 -4.66
C VAL A 45 -14.08 0.30 -5.19
N GLU A 46 -14.47 1.43 -4.61
CA GLU A 46 -13.80 2.71 -4.83
C GLU A 46 -12.58 2.79 -3.91
N TRP A 47 -11.39 2.72 -4.50
CA TRP A 47 -10.13 2.73 -3.78
C TRP A 47 -9.57 4.14 -3.61
N ASN A 48 -9.30 4.55 -2.38
CA ASN A 48 -8.62 5.80 -2.06
C ASN A 48 -7.29 5.49 -1.36
N LEU A 49 -6.20 5.50 -2.14
CA LEU A 49 -4.86 5.25 -1.62
C LEU A 49 -4.18 6.58 -1.30
N ARG A 50 -3.62 6.68 -0.10
CA ARG A 50 -2.79 7.82 0.29
C ARG A 50 -1.54 7.37 1.01
N THR A 51 -0.51 8.20 0.93
CA THR A 51 0.67 8.02 1.78
C THR A 51 0.57 8.87 3.01
N VAL A 52 1.02 8.31 4.12
CA VAL A 52 1.12 9.01 5.40
C VAL A 52 2.58 9.08 5.85
N SER A 53 2.86 10.00 6.77
CA SER A 53 4.19 10.16 7.37
C SER A 53 4.62 8.87 8.07
N CYS A 54 5.94 8.71 8.24
CA CYS A 54 6.52 7.50 8.79
C CYS A 54 5.87 7.09 10.13
N MET A 55 5.30 5.89 10.19
CA MET A 55 4.64 5.35 11.38
C MET A 55 5.64 4.85 12.45
N ARG A 56 6.90 5.27 12.39
CA ARG A 56 8.03 4.88 13.26
C ARG A 56 8.40 3.39 13.26
N LEU A 57 7.64 2.55 12.55
CA LEU A 57 7.93 1.13 12.34
C LEU A 57 8.08 0.84 10.84
N CYS A 58 9.32 0.54 10.42
CA CYS A 58 9.67 0.18 9.04
C CYS A 58 10.46 -1.13 9.05
N PRO A 59 9.79 -2.28 9.15
CA PRO A 59 10.46 -3.57 9.05
C PRO A 59 11.03 -3.75 7.64
N GLU A 60 12.16 -4.46 7.54
CA GLU A 60 12.71 -4.82 6.23
C GLU A 60 11.69 -5.65 5.44
N ASN A 61 11.59 -5.36 4.13
CA ASN A 61 10.71 -6.05 3.18
C ASN A 61 9.21 -6.03 3.54
N ARG A 62 8.77 -5.13 4.41
CA ARG A 62 7.35 -4.95 4.78
C ARG A 62 6.97 -3.48 4.78
N LEU A 63 5.67 -3.23 4.69
CA LEU A 63 5.08 -1.89 4.74
C LEU A 63 4.09 -1.81 5.91
N SER A 64 4.21 -0.73 6.68
CA SER A 64 3.15 -0.34 7.61
C SER A 64 2.00 0.29 6.82
N ILE A 65 0.80 -0.25 7.02
CA ILE A 65 -0.42 0.16 6.31
C ILE A 65 -1.58 0.35 7.29
N VAL A 66 -2.55 1.19 6.91
CA VAL A 66 -3.83 1.31 7.60
C VAL A 66 -4.93 0.97 6.59
N VAL A 67 -5.75 -0.01 6.94
CA VAL A 67 -6.92 -0.44 6.17
C VAL A 67 -8.09 -0.51 7.15
N LEU A 68 -9.25 0.06 6.79
CA LEU A 68 -10.41 0.11 7.70
C LEU A 68 -10.09 0.72 9.09
N ASN A 69 -9.26 1.78 9.11
CA ASN A 69 -8.77 2.42 10.35
C ASN A 69 -7.96 1.50 11.29
N ARG A 70 -7.54 0.32 10.81
CA ARG A 70 -6.70 -0.62 11.57
C ARG A 70 -5.30 -0.61 11.01
N MET A 71 -4.34 -0.28 11.88
CA MET A 71 -2.92 -0.36 11.55
C MET A 71 -2.48 -1.82 11.48
N GLY A 72 -1.65 -2.14 10.50
CA GLY A 72 -1.03 -3.44 10.36
C GLY A 72 0.22 -3.36 9.51
N MET A 73 0.82 -4.53 9.28
CA MET A 73 1.97 -4.68 8.39
C MET A 73 1.64 -5.64 7.26
N THR A 74 2.16 -5.35 6.08
CA THR A 74 2.15 -6.30 4.99
C THR A 74 3.11 -7.46 5.27
N ARG A 75 2.87 -8.59 4.61
CA ARG A 75 3.66 -9.81 4.63
C ARG A 75 4.89 -9.69 3.73
N GLY A 76 4.82 -8.82 2.73
CA GLY A 76 5.91 -8.50 1.80
C GLY A 76 5.80 -7.07 1.27
N SER A 77 6.77 -6.67 0.45
CA SER A 77 6.85 -5.33 -0.14
C SER A 77 6.60 -5.30 -1.65
N SER A 78 6.34 -6.44 -2.28
CA SER A 78 5.89 -6.48 -3.67
C SER A 78 4.45 -5.98 -3.79
N VAL A 79 4.10 -5.37 -4.93
CA VAL A 79 2.74 -4.89 -5.22
C VAL A 79 1.72 -5.99 -4.99
N GLU A 80 2.00 -7.20 -5.46
CA GLU A 80 1.12 -8.35 -5.28
C GLU A 80 0.87 -8.70 -3.81
N SER A 81 1.93 -8.79 -3.00
CA SER A 81 1.81 -9.12 -1.56
C SER A 81 0.96 -8.08 -0.83
N ILE A 82 1.13 -6.80 -1.18
CA ILE A 82 0.43 -5.68 -0.57
C ILE A 82 -1.06 -5.70 -0.94
N VAL A 83 -1.36 -5.93 -2.23
CA VAL A 83 -2.73 -6.03 -2.73
C VAL A 83 -3.46 -7.19 -2.05
N GLU A 84 -2.84 -8.37 -1.98
CA GLU A 84 -3.41 -9.52 -1.28
C GLU A 84 -3.70 -9.21 0.20
N ASP A 85 -2.75 -8.57 0.89
CA ASP A 85 -2.90 -8.17 2.29
C ASP A 85 -4.04 -7.18 2.52
N ILE A 86 -4.22 -6.21 1.62
CA ILE A 86 -5.32 -5.24 1.69
C ILE A 86 -6.66 -5.96 1.50
N LEU A 87 -6.76 -6.84 0.51
CA LEU A 87 -7.97 -7.59 0.20
C LEU A 87 -8.37 -8.52 1.36
N ILE A 88 -7.41 -9.26 1.93
CA ILE A 88 -7.66 -10.13 3.11
C ILE A 88 -8.28 -9.34 4.27
N ARG A 89 -7.78 -8.12 4.53
CA ARG A 89 -8.27 -7.28 5.64
C ARG A 89 -9.67 -6.74 5.40
N ILE A 90 -10.05 -6.54 4.15
CA ILE A 90 -11.36 -6.01 3.79
C ILE A 90 -12.41 -7.13 3.77
N ASP A 91 -12.03 -8.32 3.29
CA ASP A 91 -12.93 -9.47 3.23
C ASP A 91 -13.10 -10.16 4.60
N ARG A 92 -12.19 -9.92 5.55
CA ARG A 92 -12.26 -10.41 6.94
C ARG A 92 -12.09 -9.25 7.94
N PRO A 93 -13.12 -8.38 8.06
CA PRO A 93 -13.04 -7.16 8.85
C PRO A 93 -12.88 -7.40 10.34
#